data_AF-A0A6P2CV69-F1
#
_entry.id   AF-A0A6P2CV69-F1
#
_cell.length_a   1.000
_cell.length_b   1.000
_cell.length_c   1.000
_cell.angle_alpha   90.00
_cell.angle_beta   90.00
_cell.angle_gamma   90.00
#
_symmetry.space_group_name_H-M   'P 1'
#
loop_
_entity.id
_entity.type
_entity.pdbx_description
1 polymer ?
#
loop_
_entity_poly.entity_id
_entity_poly.type
_entity_poly.pdbx_seq_one_letter_code
_entity_poly.pdbx_strand_id
1 'polypeptide(L)'
;MGWEVRHGGRRYLYRNRRVNGKPVKEYLGADDRFGTGVLLAHQLEQLQAQAAERRRRAREAHTAFRERIDDLLHATASANAHLRTLIEGTLYALGYHKHNRGEWRMSRELTHLKNALEKLKHDTEGPKPLIRFEAPENDAEAIALFAKARAGGTEAKKRISALLRERRWVDSFGNLGRQATRQLIRRAASTDPIWEAAITEHVTAMRAELLGANPTAIEELLVRRVINGWITTHALELELTIRPPASEKGLEYLDRALGRAQKRLTGAVRELARVRQLRAPAILAQLNVAAAQTVVNQTSGASG
;
A
#
# COMPACT_ATOMS: atom_id res chain seq x y z
N MET A 1 -15.18 9.01 -42.87
CA MET A 1 -14.86 9.43 -44.26
C MET A 1 -16.16 9.78 -44.96
N GLY A 2 -16.10 10.26 -46.20
CA GLY A 2 -17.33 10.57 -46.94
C GLY A 2 -17.19 10.27 -48.42
N TRP A 3 -18.33 10.19 -49.08
CA TRP A 3 -18.42 10.15 -50.52
C TRP A 3 -18.93 11.51 -51.01
N GLU A 4 -18.35 12.02 -52.08
CA GLU A 4 -18.77 13.28 -52.69
C GLU A 4 -18.91 13.11 -54.20
N VAL A 5 -20.02 13.56 -54.76
CA VAL A 5 -20.21 13.63 -56.22
C VAL A 5 -19.59 14.93 -56.72
N ARG A 6 -18.70 14.83 -57.70
CA ARG A 6 -17.97 15.96 -58.29
C ARG A 6 -18.49 16.25 -59.71
N HIS A 7 -18.05 17.36 -60.30
CA HIS A 7 -18.44 17.74 -61.67
C HIS A 7 -18.20 16.59 -62.65
N GLY A 8 -19.24 16.26 -63.44
CA GLY A 8 -19.26 15.10 -64.33
C GLY A 8 -19.95 13.86 -63.75
N GLY A 9 -20.65 13.98 -62.61
CA GLY A 9 -21.49 12.91 -62.04
C GLY A 9 -20.71 11.77 -61.38
N ARG A 10 -19.37 11.84 -61.34
CA ARG A 10 -18.51 10.83 -60.73
C ARG A 10 -18.45 11.02 -59.22
N ARG A 11 -18.59 9.91 -58.49
CA ARG A 11 -18.53 9.84 -57.03
C ARG A 11 -17.11 9.52 -56.59
N TYR A 12 -16.58 10.26 -55.61
CA TYR A 12 -15.22 10.09 -55.09
C TYR A 12 -15.22 9.86 -53.58
N LEU A 13 -14.40 8.90 -53.15
CA LEU A 13 -14.08 8.68 -51.75
C LEU A 13 -13.10 9.76 -51.30
N TYR A 14 -13.41 10.45 -50.21
CA TYR A 14 -12.52 11.46 -49.64
C TYR A 14 -12.29 11.25 -48.13
N ARG A 15 -11.12 11.72 -47.67
CA ARG A 15 -10.81 11.89 -46.25
C ARG A 15 -10.58 13.36 -45.93
N ASN A 16 -10.93 13.76 -44.71
CA ASN A 16 -10.58 15.07 -44.18
C ASN A 16 -9.19 14.99 -43.56
N ARG A 17 -8.28 15.87 -43.99
CA ARG A 17 -6.93 16.02 -43.42
C ARG A 17 -6.71 17.48 -43.06
N ARG A 18 -5.95 17.76 -42.00
CA ARG A 18 -5.52 19.14 -41.70
C ARG A 18 -4.16 19.39 -42.33
N VAL A 19 -4.06 20.46 -43.11
CA VAL A 19 -2.80 20.96 -43.68
C VAL A 19 -2.64 22.40 -43.18
N ASN A 20 -1.57 22.68 -42.44
CA ASN A 20 -1.36 23.97 -41.76
C ASN A 20 -2.57 24.43 -40.92
N GLY A 21 -3.17 23.50 -40.17
CA GLY A 21 -4.34 23.76 -39.32
C GLY A 21 -5.70 23.87 -40.05
N LYS A 22 -5.71 24.06 -41.37
CA LYS A 22 -6.93 24.17 -42.19
C LYS A 22 -7.41 22.78 -42.64
N PRO A 23 -8.73 22.48 -42.55
CA PRO A 23 -9.29 21.23 -43.06
C PRO A 23 -9.30 21.24 -44.59
N VAL A 24 -8.73 20.20 -45.20
CA VAL A 24 -8.68 19.97 -46.65
C VAL A 24 -9.25 18.59 -46.94
N LYS A 25 -10.04 18.47 -48.02
CA LYS A 25 -10.52 17.19 -48.54
C LYS A 25 -9.47 16.57 -49.46
N GLU A 26 -9.02 15.38 -49.13
CA GLU A 26 -8.10 14.57 -49.93
C GLU A 26 -8.89 13.42 -50.58
N TYR A 27 -8.93 13.39 -51.91
CA TYR A 27 -9.64 12.36 -52.68
C TYR A 27 -8.75 11.15 -52.86
N LEU A 28 -9.25 9.99 -52.45
CA LEU A 28 -8.49 8.74 -52.38
C LEU A 28 -8.77 7.83 -53.57
N GLY A 29 -9.97 7.90 -54.15
CA GLY A 29 -10.34 7.08 -55.30
C GLY A 29 -11.73 7.41 -55.83
N ALA A 30 -11.96 7.14 -57.11
CA ALA A 30 -13.28 7.26 -57.75
C ALA A 30 -14.07 5.95 -57.62
N ASP A 31 -15.39 6.06 -57.56
CA ASP A 31 -16.30 4.95 -57.79
C ASP A 31 -16.38 4.71 -59.31
N ASP A 32 -15.49 3.85 -59.80
CA ASP A 32 -15.38 3.51 -61.21
C ASP A 32 -16.11 2.19 -61.53
N ARG A 33 -16.20 1.85 -62.81
CA ARG A 33 -16.83 0.60 -63.28
C ARG A 33 -16.17 -0.68 -62.75
N PHE A 34 -14.97 -0.57 -62.15
CA PHE A 34 -14.22 -1.67 -61.57
C PHE A 34 -14.38 -1.75 -60.05
N GLY A 35 -15.12 -0.82 -59.44
CA GLY A 35 -15.37 -0.76 -58.00
C GLY A 35 -14.15 -0.32 -57.18
N THR A 36 -13.15 0.31 -57.80
CA THR A 36 -11.86 0.62 -57.13
C THR A 36 -12.04 1.48 -55.88
N GLY A 37 -12.86 2.53 -55.95
CA GLY A 37 -13.16 3.39 -54.79
C GLY A 37 -13.89 2.66 -53.67
N VAL A 38 -14.78 1.72 -54.00
CA VAL A 38 -15.52 0.91 -53.02
C VAL A 38 -14.58 -0.07 -52.33
N LEU A 39 -13.70 -0.73 -53.08
CA LEU A 39 -12.67 -1.62 -52.55
C LEU A 39 -11.73 -0.86 -51.59
N LEU A 40 -11.28 0.33 -51.99
CA LEU A 40 -10.43 1.20 -51.16
C LEU A 40 -11.14 1.63 -49.88
N ALA A 41 -12.43 1.97 -49.95
CA ALA A 41 -13.22 2.33 -48.77
C ALA A 41 -13.26 1.17 -47.76
N HIS A 42 -13.56 -0.05 -48.24
CA HIS A 42 -13.62 -1.25 -47.41
C HIS A 42 -12.26 -1.58 -46.78
N GLN A 43 -11.17 -1.54 -47.56
CA GLN A 43 -9.82 -1.79 -47.05
C GLN A 43 -9.41 -0.75 -45.98
N LEU A 44 -9.75 0.53 -46.19
CA LEU A 44 -9.48 1.59 -45.22
C LEU A 44 -10.32 1.44 -43.95
N GLU A 45 -11.59 1.03 -44.05
CA GLU A 45 -12.44 0.73 -42.91
C GLU A 45 -11.85 -0.42 -42.07
N GLN A 46 -11.39 -1.50 -42.72
CA GLN A 46 -10.71 -2.60 -42.04
C GLN A 46 -9.44 -2.15 -41.30
N LEU A 47 -8.59 -1.34 -41.95
CA LEU A 47 -7.39 -0.79 -41.32
C LEU A 47 -7.73 0.15 -40.15
N GLN A 48 -8.78 0.97 -40.27
CA GLN A 48 -9.24 1.85 -39.20
C GLN A 48 -9.80 1.07 -38.02
N ALA A 49 -10.57 0.01 -38.27
CA ALA A 49 -11.08 -0.89 -37.24
C ALA A 49 -9.94 -1.59 -36.50
N GLN A 50 -8.96 -2.14 -37.23
CA GLN A 50 -7.76 -2.75 -36.64
C GLN A 50 -6.95 -1.74 -35.80
N ALA A 51 -6.77 -0.51 -36.30
CA ALA A 51 -6.07 0.53 -35.56
C ALA A 51 -6.87 0.99 -34.33
N ALA A 52 -8.19 1.06 -34.41
CA ALA A 52 -9.06 1.38 -33.28
C ALA A 52 -9.00 0.28 -32.21
N GLU A 53 -9.01 -0.98 -32.61
CA GLU A 53 -8.84 -2.14 -31.73
C GLU A 53 -7.49 -2.10 -31.02
N ARG A 54 -6.39 -1.86 -31.76
CA ARG A 54 -5.06 -1.70 -31.17
C ARG A 54 -5.01 -0.58 -30.15
N ARG A 55 -5.62 0.58 -30.46
CA ARG A 55 -5.73 1.71 -29.51
C ARG A 55 -6.58 1.35 -28.30
N ARG A 56 -7.67 0.60 -28.47
CA ARG A 56 -8.53 0.15 -27.37
C ARG A 56 -7.74 -0.76 -26.43
N ARG A 57 -7.12 -1.81 -26.97
CA ARG A 57 -6.28 -2.74 -26.20
C ARG A 57 -5.12 -2.03 -25.50
N ALA A 58 -4.48 -1.08 -26.17
CA ALA A 58 -3.40 -0.28 -25.55
C ALA A 58 -3.92 0.57 -24.38
N ARG A 59 -5.11 1.15 -24.48
CA ARG A 59 -5.75 1.89 -23.38
C ARG A 59 -6.15 0.96 -22.24
N GLU A 60 -6.79 -0.16 -22.54
CA GLU A 60 -7.18 -1.18 -21.55
C GLU A 60 -5.95 -1.69 -20.79
N ALA A 61 -4.87 -2.02 -21.50
CA ALA A 61 -3.60 -2.43 -20.89
C ALA A 61 -3.00 -1.33 -20.02
N HIS A 62 -3.06 -0.07 -20.46
CA HIS A 62 -2.57 1.07 -19.68
C HIS A 62 -3.39 1.29 -18.40
N THR A 63 -4.71 1.26 -18.49
CA THR A 63 -5.61 1.40 -17.34
C THR A 63 -5.38 0.26 -16.35
N ALA A 64 -5.41 -0.99 -16.81
CA ALA A 64 -5.19 -2.15 -15.96
C ALA A 64 -3.80 -2.14 -15.30
N PHE A 65 -2.77 -1.66 -16.01
CA PHE A 65 -1.45 -1.44 -15.44
C PHE A 65 -1.48 -0.43 -14.28
N ARG A 66 -2.08 0.75 -14.50
CA ARG A 66 -2.14 1.79 -13.46
C ARG A 66 -2.95 1.33 -12.25
N GLU A 67 -4.10 0.71 -12.46
CA GLU A 67 -4.95 0.19 -11.39
C GLU A 67 -4.19 -0.79 -10.49
N ARG A 68 -3.41 -1.73 -11.06
CA ARG A 68 -2.62 -2.67 -10.24
C ARG A 68 -1.57 -1.97 -9.38
N ILE A 69 -0.86 -0.99 -9.95
CA ILE A 69 0.18 -0.26 -9.21
C ILE A 69 -0.44 0.65 -8.16
N ASP A 70 -1.49 1.39 -8.52
CA ASP A 70 -2.19 2.29 -7.61
C ASP A 70 -2.85 1.52 -6.46
N ASP A 71 -3.45 0.35 -6.72
CA ASP A 71 -4.00 -0.54 -5.69
C ASP A 71 -2.93 -0.98 -4.69
N LEU A 72 -1.76 -1.42 -5.17
CA LEU A 72 -0.65 -1.82 -4.33
C LEU A 72 -0.16 -0.63 -3.49
N LEU A 73 0.09 0.52 -4.13
CA LEU A 73 0.56 1.73 -3.45
C LEU A 73 -0.44 2.25 -2.42
N HIS A 74 -1.74 2.18 -2.73
CA HIS A 74 -2.80 2.60 -1.83
C HIS A 74 -2.88 1.68 -0.61
N ALA A 75 -2.82 0.36 -0.82
CA ALA A 75 -2.75 -0.62 0.26
C ALA A 75 -1.53 -0.36 1.17
N THR A 76 -0.35 -0.11 0.61
CA THR A 76 0.86 0.23 1.36
C THR A 76 0.73 1.54 2.12
N ALA A 77 0.17 2.58 1.50
CA ALA A 77 -0.01 3.88 2.14
C ALA A 77 -0.96 3.78 3.34
N SER A 78 -2.09 3.11 3.18
CA SER A 78 -3.08 2.86 4.23
C SER A 78 -2.49 2.02 5.38
N ALA A 79 -1.72 0.98 5.05
CA ALA A 79 -1.01 0.14 6.02
C ALA A 79 -0.05 0.95 6.90
N ASN A 80 0.73 1.83 6.25
CA ASN A 80 1.79 2.57 6.93
C ASN A 80 1.28 3.80 7.67
N ALA A 81 0.14 4.37 7.29
CA ALA A 81 -0.43 5.54 7.96
C ALA A 81 -0.74 5.24 9.43
N HIS A 82 -1.50 4.17 9.70
CA HIS A 82 -1.86 3.77 11.06
C HIS A 82 -0.65 3.39 11.91
N LEU A 83 0.27 2.61 11.34
CA LEU A 83 1.52 2.24 12.02
C LEU A 83 2.32 3.48 12.39
N ARG A 84 2.41 4.46 11.49
CA ARG A 84 3.11 5.71 11.74
C ARG A 84 2.47 6.50 12.87
N THR A 85 1.15 6.63 12.90
CA THR A 85 0.42 7.31 13.98
C THR A 85 0.68 6.63 15.34
N LEU A 86 0.63 5.30 15.39
CA LEU A 86 0.90 4.54 16.61
C LEU A 86 2.35 4.67 17.07
N ILE A 87 3.31 4.58 16.14
CA ILE A 87 4.74 4.75 16.42
C ILE A 87 5.01 6.17 16.93
N GLU A 88 4.48 7.20 16.26
CA GLU A 88 4.63 8.60 16.66
C GLU A 88 4.07 8.81 18.07
N GLY A 89 2.83 8.38 18.33
CA GLY A 89 2.21 8.48 19.66
C GLY A 89 2.98 7.73 20.75
N THR A 90 3.47 6.52 20.46
CA THR A 90 4.26 5.73 21.41
C THR A 90 5.60 6.40 21.72
N LEU A 91 6.29 6.91 20.70
CA LEU A 91 7.55 7.65 20.88
C LEU A 91 7.34 8.90 21.72
N TYR A 92 6.28 9.67 21.46
CA TYR A 92 5.92 10.81 22.31
C TYR A 92 5.66 10.39 23.76
N ALA A 93 4.88 9.31 23.98
CA ALA A 93 4.60 8.80 25.31
C ALA A 93 5.84 8.32 26.07
N LEU A 94 6.84 7.81 25.35
CA LEU A 94 8.15 7.43 25.90
C LEU A 94 9.11 8.62 26.07
N GLY A 95 8.63 9.85 25.85
CA GLY A 95 9.40 11.07 26.02
C GLY A 95 10.30 11.41 24.82
N TYR A 96 10.12 10.79 23.67
CA TYR A 96 10.84 11.16 22.45
C TYR A 96 10.07 12.20 21.65
N HIS A 97 10.79 13.15 21.04
CA HIS A 97 10.23 14.11 20.10
C HIS A 97 10.97 14.04 18.78
N LYS A 98 10.31 14.48 17.71
CA LYS A 98 10.94 14.62 16.39
C LYS A 98 11.60 15.99 16.29
N HIS A 99 12.92 16.02 16.22
CA HIS A 99 13.70 17.23 16.00
C HIS A 99 13.68 17.57 14.50
N ASN A 100 13.07 18.71 14.16
CA ASN A 100 12.77 19.09 12.78
C ASN A 100 11.99 17.98 12.02
N ARG A 101 12.00 18.02 10.69
CA ARG A 101 11.32 17.01 9.84
C ARG A 101 11.98 15.63 9.83
N GLY A 102 13.00 15.37 10.66
CA GLY A 102 13.91 14.24 10.52
C GLY A 102 13.96 13.28 11.71
N GLU A 103 14.76 13.62 12.72
CA GLU A 103 15.30 12.65 13.68
C GLU A 103 14.54 12.63 15.01
N TRP A 104 14.37 11.45 15.60
CA TRP A 104 13.86 11.31 16.96
C TRP A 104 14.96 11.54 18.00
N ARG A 105 14.66 12.35 19.03
CA ARG A 105 15.53 12.68 20.16
C ARG A 105 14.75 12.59 21.47
N MET A 106 15.42 12.17 22.54
CA MET A 106 14.83 12.10 23.87
C MET A 106 14.62 13.53 24.39
N SER A 107 13.38 13.86 24.78
CA SER A 107 13.02 15.10 25.47
C SER A 107 13.37 14.97 26.95
N ARG A 108 13.82 16.06 27.57
CA ARG A 108 14.02 16.14 29.03
C ARG A 108 12.76 16.58 29.77
N GLU A 109 11.68 16.94 29.06
CA GLU A 109 10.47 17.51 29.66
C GLU A 109 9.18 16.83 29.17
N LEU A 110 8.26 16.59 30.12
CA LEU A 110 6.95 15.93 29.96
C LEU A 110 5.91 16.76 29.17
N THR A 111 6.18 18.04 28.93
CA THR A 111 5.25 19.00 28.32
C THR A 111 4.81 18.63 26.90
N HIS A 112 5.67 17.93 26.14
CA HIS A 112 5.37 17.49 24.77
C HIS A 112 4.35 16.33 24.69
N LEU A 113 4.26 15.52 25.74
CA LEU A 113 3.38 14.35 25.83
C LEU A 113 1.90 14.78 25.82
N LYS A 114 1.60 15.88 26.53
CA LYS A 114 0.27 16.50 26.60
C LYS A 114 -0.22 17.00 25.24
N ASN A 115 0.64 17.64 24.46
CA ASN A 115 0.28 18.24 23.16
C ASN A 115 0.10 17.18 22.05
N ALA A 116 0.88 16.09 22.08
CA ALA A 116 0.72 14.99 21.13
C ALA A 116 -0.62 14.24 21.34
N LEU A 117 -1.03 14.09 22.60
CA LEU A 117 -2.24 13.38 22.99
C LEU A 117 -3.51 14.16 22.62
N GLU A 118 -3.48 15.50 22.72
CA GLU A 118 -4.57 16.37 22.26
C GLU A 118 -4.70 16.39 20.73
N LYS A 119 -3.59 16.35 19.99
CA LYS A 119 -3.60 16.27 18.52
C LYS A 119 -4.19 14.94 18.01
N LEU A 120 -3.82 13.83 18.64
CA LEU A 120 -4.35 12.50 18.33
C LEU A 120 -5.86 12.37 18.59
N LYS A 121 -6.37 13.04 19.63
CA LYS A 121 -7.82 13.09 19.91
C LYS A 121 -8.58 13.87 18.84
N HIS A 122 -7.99 14.95 18.32
CA HIS A 122 -8.65 15.84 17.36
C HIS A 122 -8.80 15.22 15.96
N ASP A 123 -7.93 14.29 15.56
CA ASP A 123 -7.98 13.60 14.25
C ASP A 123 -9.00 12.43 14.20
N THR A 124 -9.92 12.34 15.16
CA THR A 124 -10.89 11.22 15.28
C THR A 124 -12.30 11.57 14.81
N GLU A 125 -12.44 12.31 13.71
CA GLU A 125 -13.73 12.38 13.00
C GLU A 125 -13.82 11.18 12.04
N GLY A 126 -14.60 10.17 12.44
CA GLY A 126 -14.51 8.81 11.92
C GLY A 126 -14.88 8.65 10.43
N PRO A 127 -13.93 8.31 9.53
CA PRO A 127 -14.28 7.72 8.24
C PRO A 127 -14.92 6.34 8.45
N LYS A 128 -15.72 5.89 7.46
CA LYS A 128 -16.22 4.51 7.39
C LYS A 128 -15.04 3.53 7.56
N PRO A 129 -15.21 2.42 8.30
CA PRO A 129 -14.12 1.48 8.52
C PRO A 129 -13.61 0.94 7.19
N LEU A 130 -12.29 1.02 6.96
CA LEU A 130 -11.63 0.58 5.72
C LEU A 130 -11.80 -0.93 5.46
N ILE A 131 -12.08 -1.72 6.50
CA ILE A 131 -12.32 -3.16 6.42
C ILE A 131 -13.60 -3.48 7.19
N ARG A 132 -14.57 -4.09 6.51
CA ARG A 132 -15.76 -4.66 7.14
C ARG A 132 -15.45 -6.10 7.54
N PHE A 133 -15.04 -6.30 8.78
CA PHE A 133 -14.69 -7.63 9.29
C PHE A 133 -15.95 -8.51 9.43
N GLU A 134 -15.98 -9.65 8.75
CA GLU A 134 -17.04 -10.65 8.85
C GLU A 134 -16.63 -11.79 9.78
N ALA A 135 -17.57 -12.28 10.59
CA ALA A 135 -17.33 -13.47 11.38
C ALA A 135 -17.08 -14.67 10.46
N PRO A 136 -16.28 -15.67 10.88
CA PRO A 136 -16.11 -16.90 10.13
C PRO A 136 -17.46 -17.52 9.75
N GLU A 137 -17.56 -18.05 8.52
CA GLU A 137 -18.82 -18.59 7.98
C GLU A 137 -19.41 -19.74 8.83
N ASN A 138 -18.56 -20.41 9.60
CA ASN A 138 -18.93 -21.49 10.50
C ASN A 138 -19.36 -21.05 11.92
N ASP A 139 -19.36 -19.74 12.23
CA ASP A 139 -19.76 -19.20 13.54
C ASP A 139 -21.04 -18.36 13.43
N ALA A 140 -22.17 -19.06 13.32
CA ALA A 140 -23.50 -18.45 13.18
C ALA A 140 -23.87 -17.50 14.34
N GLU A 141 -23.39 -17.79 15.56
CA GLU A 141 -23.60 -16.94 16.73
C GLU A 141 -22.87 -15.60 16.55
N ALA A 142 -21.60 -15.64 16.13
CA ALA A 142 -20.83 -14.44 15.85
C ALA A 142 -21.41 -13.62 14.68
N ILE A 143 -21.86 -14.29 13.60
CA ILE A 143 -22.50 -13.64 12.44
C ILE A 143 -23.73 -12.84 12.89
N ALA A 144 -24.64 -13.47 13.64
CA ALA A 144 -25.86 -12.83 14.13
C ALA A 144 -25.55 -11.70 15.11
N LEU A 145 -24.57 -11.88 15.99
CA LEU A 145 -24.16 -10.86 16.95
C LEU A 145 -23.55 -9.63 16.26
N PHE A 146 -22.74 -9.84 15.21
CA PHE A 146 -22.13 -8.76 14.44
C PHE A 146 -23.19 -7.96 13.68
N ALA A 147 -24.17 -8.64 13.07
CA ALA A 147 -25.29 -7.97 12.40
C ALA A 147 -26.06 -7.07 13.39
N LYS A 148 -26.40 -7.58 14.58
CA LYS A 148 -27.12 -6.82 15.63
C LYS A 148 -26.32 -5.62 16.15
N ALA A 149 -25.01 -5.77 16.34
CA ALA A 149 -24.17 -4.66 16.79
C ALA A 149 -23.99 -3.58 15.72
N ARG A 150 -23.88 -3.97 14.44
CA ARG A 150 -23.81 -3.04 13.30
C ARG A 150 -25.11 -2.26 13.11
N ALA A 151 -26.25 -2.88 13.45
CA ALA A 151 -27.56 -2.22 13.49
C ALA A 151 -27.73 -1.25 14.68
N GLY A 152 -26.72 -1.08 15.53
CA GLY A 152 -26.72 -0.13 16.64
C GLY A 152 -27.04 -0.72 18.01
N GLY A 153 -27.22 -2.04 18.14
CA GLY A 153 -27.54 -2.69 19.41
C GLY A 153 -26.41 -2.53 20.45
N THR A 154 -26.67 -1.77 21.51
CA THR A 154 -25.72 -1.46 22.60
C THR A 154 -25.29 -2.70 23.40
N GLU A 155 -26.22 -3.60 23.70
CA GLU A 155 -25.89 -4.86 24.38
C GLU A 155 -25.13 -5.84 23.47
N ALA A 156 -25.42 -5.83 22.17
CA ALA A 156 -24.63 -6.59 21.20
C ALA A 156 -23.17 -6.09 21.14
N LYS A 157 -22.92 -4.77 21.24
CA LYS A 157 -21.55 -4.21 21.31
C LYS A 157 -20.77 -4.68 22.54
N LYS A 158 -21.39 -4.69 23.73
CA LYS A 158 -20.74 -5.19 24.95
C LYS A 158 -20.40 -6.68 24.83
N ARG A 159 -21.34 -7.48 24.29
CA ARG A 159 -21.16 -8.92 24.09
C ARG A 159 -20.11 -9.24 23.02
N ILE A 160 -19.95 -8.39 22.01
CA ILE A 160 -18.83 -8.50 21.04
C ILE A 160 -17.49 -8.39 21.73
N SER A 161 -17.29 -7.44 22.66
CA SER A 161 -16.00 -7.32 23.35
C SER A 161 -15.63 -8.58 24.14
N ALA A 162 -16.61 -9.25 24.74
CA ALA A 162 -16.40 -10.52 25.43
C ALA A 162 -16.08 -11.65 24.43
N LEU A 163 -16.89 -11.79 23.37
CA LEU A 163 -16.70 -12.80 22.33
C LEU A 163 -15.34 -12.68 21.64
N LEU A 164 -14.90 -11.45 21.34
CA LEU A 164 -13.60 -11.20 20.72
C LEU A 164 -12.43 -11.68 21.60
N ARG A 165 -12.53 -11.53 22.93
CA ARG A 165 -11.50 -12.01 23.86
C ARG A 165 -11.53 -13.53 23.97
N GLU A 166 -12.71 -14.11 24.14
CA GLU A 166 -12.91 -15.55 24.27
C GLU A 166 -12.37 -16.32 23.07
N ARG A 167 -12.71 -15.86 21.85
CA ARG A 167 -12.25 -16.48 20.60
C ARG A 167 -10.80 -16.11 20.23
N ARG A 168 -10.10 -15.34 21.07
CA ARG A 168 -8.74 -14.79 20.81
C ARG A 168 -8.63 -14.05 19.49
N TRP A 169 -9.74 -13.43 19.11
CA TRP A 169 -9.94 -12.71 17.87
C TRP A 169 -9.34 -11.30 17.90
N VAL A 170 -9.04 -10.77 19.09
CA VAL A 170 -8.37 -9.46 19.27
C VAL A 170 -7.02 -9.39 18.55
N ASP A 171 -6.18 -10.42 18.65
CA ASP A 171 -4.86 -10.46 18.00
C ASP A 171 -4.95 -10.70 16.48
N SER A 172 -6.04 -11.32 16.04
CA SER A 172 -6.29 -11.65 14.64
C SER A 172 -6.96 -10.50 13.89
N PHE A 173 -7.86 -9.76 14.53
CA PHE A 173 -8.72 -8.75 13.89
C PHE A 173 -8.47 -7.34 14.39
N GLY A 174 -8.05 -7.16 15.66
CA GLY A 174 -7.70 -5.85 16.20
C GLY A 174 -6.32 -5.36 15.76
N ASN A 175 -5.45 -6.26 15.29
CA ASN A 175 -4.11 -5.89 14.81
C ASN A 175 -4.18 -5.35 13.36
N LEU A 176 -4.47 -4.07 13.23
CA LEU A 176 -4.57 -3.37 11.94
C LEU A 176 -3.29 -3.50 11.10
N GLY A 177 -2.12 -3.48 11.73
CA GLY A 177 -0.85 -3.68 11.04
C GLY A 177 -0.80 -5.06 10.39
N ARG A 178 -1.20 -6.12 11.12
CA ARG A 178 -1.24 -7.50 10.60
C ARG A 178 -2.23 -7.65 9.45
N GLN A 179 -3.41 -7.06 9.57
CA GLN A 179 -4.40 -7.05 8.50
C GLN A 179 -3.87 -6.34 7.26
N ALA A 180 -3.20 -5.20 7.45
CA ALA A 180 -2.65 -4.45 6.34
C ALA A 180 -1.50 -5.19 5.63
N THR A 181 -0.60 -5.84 6.38
CA THR A 181 0.42 -6.73 5.80
C THR A 181 -0.24 -7.86 5.00
N ARG A 182 -1.29 -8.51 5.53
CA ARG A 182 -1.99 -9.59 4.83
C ARG A 182 -2.61 -9.12 3.51
N GLN A 183 -3.27 -7.96 3.52
CA GLN A 183 -3.83 -7.39 2.29
C GLN A 183 -2.73 -7.06 1.27
N LEU A 184 -1.59 -6.55 1.74
CA LEU A 184 -0.46 -6.26 0.87
C LEU A 184 0.12 -7.52 0.22
N ILE A 185 0.27 -8.61 0.99
CA ILE A 185 0.71 -9.91 0.47
C ILE A 185 -0.26 -10.40 -0.61
N ARG A 186 -1.58 -10.37 -0.34
CA ARG A 186 -2.60 -10.75 -1.34
C ARG A 186 -2.51 -9.93 -2.61
N ARG A 187 -2.30 -8.61 -2.49
CA ARG A 187 -2.15 -7.75 -3.66
C ARG A 187 -0.88 -8.07 -4.45
N ALA A 188 0.22 -8.35 -3.77
CA ALA A 188 1.47 -8.76 -4.42
C ALA A 188 1.37 -10.15 -5.09
N ALA A 189 0.70 -11.09 -4.45
CA ALA A 189 0.45 -12.45 -4.97
C ALA A 189 -0.67 -12.52 -6.02
N SER A 190 -1.48 -11.47 -6.14
CA SER A 190 -2.65 -11.44 -7.01
C SER A 190 -3.59 -12.61 -6.71
N THR A 191 -3.71 -13.57 -7.62
CA THR A 191 -4.63 -14.73 -7.51
C THR A 191 -3.90 -16.05 -7.28
N ASP A 192 -2.57 -16.03 -7.13
CA ASP A 192 -1.77 -17.24 -6.94
C ASP A 192 -1.64 -17.61 -5.45
N PRO A 193 -2.28 -18.72 -5.00
CA PRO A 193 -2.25 -19.13 -3.60
C PRO A 193 -0.88 -19.66 -3.16
N ILE A 194 -0.06 -20.21 -4.08
CA ILE A 194 1.29 -20.69 -3.76
C ILE A 194 2.17 -19.49 -3.45
N TRP A 195 2.04 -18.43 -4.25
CA TRP A 195 2.77 -17.18 -4.05
C TRP A 195 2.32 -16.45 -2.77
N GLU A 196 1.02 -16.40 -2.47
CA GLU A 196 0.51 -15.84 -1.20
C GLU A 196 1.11 -16.59 0.01
N ALA A 197 1.13 -17.92 -0.04
CA ALA A 197 1.70 -18.74 1.03
C ALA A 197 3.23 -18.52 1.17
N ALA A 198 3.96 -18.56 0.06
CA ALA A 198 5.42 -18.39 0.05
C ALA A 198 5.85 -17.02 0.59
N ILE A 199 5.19 -15.93 0.15
CA ILE A 199 5.47 -14.60 0.70
C ILE A 199 5.14 -14.57 2.19
N THR A 200 4.00 -15.13 2.60
CA THR A 200 3.56 -15.14 4.00
C THR A 200 4.61 -15.81 4.90
N GLU A 201 5.11 -16.97 4.51
CA GLU A 201 6.17 -17.67 5.26
C GLU A 201 7.48 -16.86 5.27
N HIS A 202 7.88 -16.32 4.12
CA HIS A 202 9.11 -15.54 4.02
C HIS A 202 9.08 -14.29 4.92
N VAL A 203 7.99 -13.52 4.90
CA VAL A 203 7.90 -12.30 5.73
C VAL A 203 7.69 -12.62 7.20
N THR A 204 7.15 -13.80 7.52
CA THR A 204 7.05 -14.29 8.90
C THR A 204 8.43 -14.62 9.45
N ALA A 205 9.25 -15.35 8.68
CA ALA A 205 10.63 -15.64 9.01
C ALA A 205 11.47 -14.36 9.15
N MET A 206 11.39 -13.46 8.17
CA MET A 206 12.08 -12.17 8.20
C MET A 206 11.65 -11.32 9.40
N ARG A 207 10.36 -11.30 9.75
CA ARG A 207 9.88 -10.60 10.95
C ARG A 207 10.48 -11.20 12.21
N ALA A 208 10.53 -12.53 12.33
CA ALA A 208 11.09 -13.20 13.50
C ALA A 208 12.58 -12.88 13.67
N GLU A 209 13.35 -12.98 12.58
CA GLU A 209 14.76 -12.60 12.53
C GLU A 209 14.96 -11.13 12.94
N LEU A 210 14.19 -10.23 12.33
CA LEU A 210 14.28 -8.82 12.64
C LEU A 210 13.90 -8.54 14.09
N LEU A 211 12.91 -9.20 14.70
CA LEU A 211 12.51 -8.88 16.08
C LEU A 211 13.49 -9.37 17.14
N GLY A 212 14.17 -10.50 16.91
CA GLY A 212 15.01 -11.14 17.91
C GLY A 212 14.23 -11.64 19.14
N ALA A 213 14.95 -11.95 20.22
CA ALA A 213 14.37 -12.67 21.37
C ALA A 213 13.40 -11.83 22.24
N ASN A 214 13.64 -10.53 22.39
CA ASN A 214 12.90 -9.66 23.32
C ASN A 214 12.48 -8.34 22.66
N PRO A 215 11.59 -8.37 21.65
CA PRO A 215 11.15 -7.16 20.98
C PRO A 215 10.26 -6.31 21.87
N THR A 216 10.42 -5.00 21.78
CA THR A 216 9.46 -4.03 22.32
C THR A 216 8.28 -3.85 21.36
N ALA A 217 7.15 -3.35 21.89
CA ALA A 217 5.98 -3.02 21.08
C ALA A 217 6.31 -2.05 19.92
N ILE A 218 7.21 -1.10 20.15
CA ILE A 218 7.63 -0.16 19.11
C ILE A 218 8.50 -0.83 18.03
N GLU A 219 9.40 -1.74 18.41
CA GLU A 219 10.17 -2.54 17.45
C GLU A 219 9.23 -3.43 16.64
N GLU A 220 8.19 -4.00 17.24
CA GLU A 220 7.19 -4.76 16.51
C GLU A 220 6.49 -3.93 15.42
N LEU A 221 6.08 -2.70 15.75
CA LEU A 221 5.45 -1.81 14.78
C LEU A 221 6.43 -1.38 13.67
N LEU A 222 7.68 -1.08 14.03
CA LEU A 222 8.72 -0.65 13.08
C LEU A 222 9.17 -1.78 12.16
N VAL A 223 9.39 -2.99 12.69
CA VAL A 223 9.68 -4.18 11.88
C VAL A 223 8.54 -4.44 10.90
N ARG A 224 7.29 -4.33 11.34
CA ARG A 224 6.15 -4.51 10.43
C ARG A 224 6.13 -3.48 9.30
N ARG A 225 6.52 -2.23 9.59
CA ARG A 225 6.68 -1.20 8.55
C ARG A 225 7.83 -1.49 7.60
N VAL A 226 8.94 -2.05 8.10
CA VAL A 226 10.05 -2.57 7.26
C VAL A 226 9.54 -3.67 6.33
N ILE A 227 8.83 -4.67 6.85
CA ILE A 227 8.22 -5.75 6.05
C ILE A 227 7.29 -5.20 4.96
N ASN A 228 6.38 -4.29 5.30
CA ASN A 228 5.46 -3.71 4.31
C ASN A 228 6.23 -2.92 3.22
N GLY A 229 7.30 -2.22 3.60
CA GLY A 229 8.20 -1.54 2.67
C GLY A 229 8.93 -2.52 1.75
N TRP A 230 9.41 -3.63 2.29
CA TRP A 230 10.09 -4.70 1.56
C TRP A 230 9.18 -5.32 0.51
N ILE A 231 7.97 -5.75 0.91
CA ILE A 231 6.98 -6.35 -0.03
C ILE A 231 6.68 -5.38 -1.17
N THR A 232 6.40 -4.11 -0.85
CA THR A 232 6.04 -3.12 -1.87
C THR A 232 7.19 -2.87 -2.84
N THR A 233 8.42 -2.78 -2.33
CA THR A 233 9.61 -2.48 -3.14
C THR A 233 9.85 -3.61 -4.13
N HIS A 234 9.90 -4.85 -3.65
CA HIS A 234 10.20 -6.00 -4.51
C HIS A 234 9.03 -6.38 -5.42
N ALA A 235 7.78 -6.13 -5.02
CA ALA A 235 6.64 -6.28 -5.93
C ALA A 235 6.73 -5.30 -7.11
N LEU A 236 7.11 -4.05 -6.88
CA LEU A 236 7.29 -3.06 -7.95
C LEU A 236 8.51 -3.36 -8.84
N GLU A 237 9.60 -3.87 -8.26
CA GLU A 237 10.77 -4.34 -9.02
C GLU A 237 10.40 -5.52 -9.94
N LEU A 238 9.63 -6.48 -9.42
CA LEU A 238 9.14 -7.60 -10.23
C LEU A 238 8.20 -7.16 -11.34
N GLU A 239 7.32 -6.17 -11.10
CA GLU A 239 6.51 -5.60 -12.19
C GLU A 239 7.39 -4.96 -13.27
N LEU A 240 8.45 -4.25 -12.88
CA LEU A 240 9.38 -3.64 -13.84
C LEU A 240 10.13 -4.71 -14.65
N THR A 241 10.51 -5.84 -14.04
CA THR A 241 11.27 -6.90 -14.70
C THR A 241 10.41 -7.83 -15.54
N ILE A 242 9.28 -8.30 -15.00
CA ILE A 242 8.43 -9.32 -15.64
C ILE A 242 7.46 -8.69 -16.64
N ARG A 243 6.94 -7.50 -16.33
CA ARG A 243 5.89 -6.82 -17.12
C ARG A 243 6.18 -5.33 -17.29
N PRO A 244 7.34 -4.96 -17.89
CA PRO A 244 7.68 -3.57 -18.09
C PRO A 244 6.58 -2.83 -18.88
N PRO A 245 6.20 -1.61 -18.47
CA PRO A 245 5.24 -0.81 -19.22
C PRO A 245 5.71 -0.57 -20.66
N ALA A 246 4.81 -0.75 -21.63
CA ALA A 246 5.13 -0.55 -23.04
C ALA A 246 5.33 0.92 -23.44
N SER A 247 4.96 1.87 -22.57
CA SER A 247 5.10 3.31 -22.82
C SER A 247 6.13 3.94 -21.88
N GLU A 248 6.88 4.89 -22.42
CA GLU A 248 7.86 5.69 -21.67
C GLU A 248 7.23 6.35 -20.43
N LYS A 249 6.03 6.92 -20.57
CA LYS A 249 5.27 7.49 -19.44
C LYS A 249 4.90 6.45 -18.38
N GLY A 250 4.63 5.21 -18.79
CA GLY A 250 4.35 4.10 -17.88
C GLY A 250 5.60 3.69 -17.10
N LEU A 251 6.74 3.60 -17.78
CA LEU A 251 8.04 3.32 -17.17
C LEU A 251 8.42 4.39 -16.15
N GLU A 252 8.33 5.67 -16.52
CA GLU A 252 8.62 6.79 -15.64
C GLU A 252 7.68 6.82 -14.42
N TYR A 253 6.40 6.48 -14.60
CA TYR A 253 5.46 6.35 -13.50
C TYR A 253 5.85 5.22 -12.52
N LEU A 254 6.22 4.05 -13.04
CA LEU A 254 6.64 2.90 -12.23
C LEU A 254 7.95 3.19 -11.49
N ASP A 255 8.93 3.79 -12.16
CA ASP A 255 10.21 4.17 -11.58
C ASP A 255 10.03 5.17 -10.42
N ARG A 256 9.22 6.22 -10.61
CA ARG A 256 8.87 7.15 -9.53
C ARG A 256 8.12 6.47 -8.37
N ALA A 257 7.27 5.49 -8.66
CA ALA A 257 6.60 4.70 -7.63
C ALA A 257 7.60 3.87 -6.82
N LEU A 258 8.52 3.17 -7.50
CA LEU A 258 9.57 2.37 -6.91
C LEU A 258 10.50 3.23 -6.04
N GLY A 259 10.98 4.37 -6.54
CA GLY A 259 11.83 5.28 -5.77
C GLY A 259 11.16 5.78 -4.48
N ARG A 260 9.83 6.00 -4.49
CA ARG A 260 9.06 6.33 -3.28
C ARG A 260 8.95 5.14 -2.33
N ALA A 261 8.78 3.92 -2.83
CA ALA A 261 8.72 2.70 -2.01
C ALA A 261 10.08 2.44 -1.32
N GLN A 262 11.18 2.50 -2.07
CA GLN A 262 12.55 2.37 -1.57
C GLN A 262 12.87 3.41 -0.49
N LYS A 263 12.48 4.68 -0.71
CA LYS A 263 12.65 5.74 0.29
C LYS A 263 11.87 5.46 1.59
N ARG A 264 10.67 4.87 1.50
CA ARG A 264 9.87 4.49 2.67
C ARG A 264 10.50 3.31 3.41
N LEU A 265 10.96 2.29 2.69
CA LEU A 265 11.65 1.12 3.25
C LEU A 265 12.91 1.56 4.01
N THR A 266 13.81 2.29 3.35
CA THR A 266 15.04 2.78 3.97
C THR A 266 14.76 3.70 5.16
N GLY A 267 13.70 4.52 5.10
CA GLY A 267 13.24 5.31 6.24
C GLY A 267 12.82 4.45 7.43
N ALA A 268 12.02 3.41 7.21
CA ALA A 268 11.59 2.49 8.26
C ALA A 268 12.77 1.73 8.89
N VAL A 269 13.73 1.28 8.08
CA VAL A 269 14.96 0.62 8.56
C VAL A 269 15.78 1.56 9.44
N ARG A 270 15.96 2.83 9.02
CA ARG A 270 16.66 3.84 9.83
C ARG A 270 15.96 4.13 11.14
N GLU A 271 14.63 4.25 11.13
CA GLU A 271 13.83 4.46 12.35
C GLU A 271 13.99 3.27 13.32
N LEU A 272 13.94 2.02 12.83
CA LEU A 272 14.18 0.82 13.64
C LEU A 272 15.59 0.81 14.25
N ALA A 273 16.62 1.05 13.43
CA ALA A 273 17.99 1.12 13.88
C ALA A 273 18.19 2.20 14.95
N ARG A 274 17.54 3.36 14.79
CA ARG A 274 17.61 4.46 15.75
C ARG A 274 16.96 4.09 17.09
N VAL A 275 15.77 3.49 17.07
CA VAL A 275 15.11 3.03 18.30
C VAL A 275 15.98 2.04 19.07
N ARG A 276 16.64 1.10 18.36
CA ARG A 276 17.60 0.17 18.98
C ARG A 276 18.79 0.87 19.60
N GLN A 277 19.38 1.81 18.87
CA GLN A 277 20.52 2.59 19.36
C GLN A 277 20.14 3.39 20.61
N LEU A 278 18.94 3.94 20.68
CA LEU A 278 18.45 4.68 21.86
C LEU A 278 18.22 3.79 23.08
N ARG A 279 18.00 2.48 22.89
CA ARG A 279 17.88 1.50 23.98
C ARG A 279 19.23 1.00 24.51
N ALA A 280 20.28 1.00 23.69
CA ALA A 280 21.59 0.50 24.10
C ALA A 280 22.15 1.19 25.37
N PRO A 281 22.06 2.53 25.53
CA PRO A 281 22.46 3.20 26.76
C PRO A 281 21.60 2.82 27.98
N ALA A 282 20.30 2.58 27.79
CA ALA A 282 19.38 2.23 28.88
C ALA A 282 19.63 0.81 29.41
N ILE A 283 19.92 -0.15 28.53
CA ILE A 283 20.29 -1.52 28.90
C ILE A 283 21.65 -1.53 29.60
N LEU A 284 22.64 -0.81 29.06
CA LEU A 284 23.97 -0.70 29.68
C LEU A 284 23.92 -0.01 31.05
N ALA A 285 23.08 1.03 31.22
CA ALA A 285 22.88 1.68 32.51
C ALA A 285 22.19 0.75 33.52
N GLN A 286 21.18 -0.03 33.11
CA GLN A 286 20.52 -1.02 33.98
C GLN A 286 21.47 -2.15 34.41
N LEU A 287 22.33 -2.62 33.51
CA LEU A 287 23.36 -3.62 33.84
C LEU A 287 24.40 -3.07 34.82
N ASN A 288 24.81 -1.80 34.68
CA ASN A 288 25.73 -1.16 35.62
C ASN A 288 25.12 -0.94 37.02
N VAL A 289 23.82 -0.60 37.09
CA VAL A 289 23.10 -0.48 38.37
C VAL A 289 22.90 -1.84 39.03
N ALA A 290 22.55 -2.87 38.26
CA ALA A 290 22.42 -4.24 38.76
C ALA A 290 23.77 -4.77 39.29
N ALA A 291 24.86 -4.53 38.55
CA ALA A 291 26.21 -4.90 38.98
C ALA A 291 26.60 -4.20 40.30
N ALA A 292 26.29 -2.91 40.45
CA ALA A 292 26.55 -2.17 41.68
C ALA A 292 25.72 -2.68 42.88
N GLN A 293 24.47 -3.10 42.67
CA GLN A 293 23.64 -3.68 43.72
C GLN A 293 24.12 -5.07 44.17
N THR A 294 24.66 -5.89 43.27
CA THR A 294 25.30 -7.16 43.65
C THR A 294 26.54 -6.97 44.54
N VAL A 295 27.33 -5.91 44.31
CA VAL A 295 28.53 -5.62 45.13
C VAL A 295 28.15 -5.16 46.54
N VAL A 296 27.08 -4.37 46.69
CA VAL A 296 26.60 -3.91 48.01
C VAL A 296 25.98 -5.05 48.82
N ASN A 297 25.29 -6.00 48.18
CA ASN A 297 24.73 -7.16 48.88
C ASN A 297 25.80 -8.19 49.29
N GLN A 298 26.91 -8.32 48.56
CA GLN A 298 28.02 -9.21 48.97
C GLN A 298 28.85 -8.63 50.13
N THR A 299 28.95 -7.31 50.23
CA THR A 299 29.67 -6.66 51.36
C THR A 299 28.83 -6.60 52.64
N SER A 300 27.51 -6.67 52.54
CA SER A 300 26.59 -6.66 53.69
C SER A 300 26.37 -8.05 54.33
N GLY A 301 26.83 -9.13 53.69
CA GLY A 301 26.67 -10.52 54.17
C GLY A 301 27.91 -11.12 54.83
N ALA A 302 29.02 -10.38 54.93
CA ALA A 302 30.29 -10.86 55.49
C ALA A 302 30.52 -10.42 56.96
N SER A 303 29.46 -10.03 57.67
CA SER A 303 29.50 -9.65 59.08
C SER A 303 28.46 -10.43 59.87
N GLY A 304 28.74 -11.73 60.08
CA GLY A 304 27.97 -12.65 60.90
C GLY A 304 28.88 -13.75 61.42
#